data_AF-A0A7V9D4K4-F1
#
_entry.id   AF-A0A7V9D4K4-F1
#
_cell.length_a   1.000
_cell.length_b   1.000
_cell.length_c   1.000
_cell.angle_alpha   90.00
_cell.angle_beta   90.00
_cell.angle_gamma   90.00
#
_symmetry.space_group_name_H-M   'P 1'
#
loop_
_entity.id
_entity.type
_entity.pdbx_description
1 polymer ?
#
loop_
_entity_poly.entity_id
_entity_poly.type
_entity_poly.pdbx_seq_one_letter_code
_entity_poly.pdbx_strand_id
1 'polypeptide(L)'
;LVFTHPLAPEAGEDPDVAVLREAWEETGLHELTLVGLLGERVFDASPLGRDELNFRRFYHLMCAGDPPDVWRHFERDPSDGSTVPIPFDFFWARLPHEVPPLVADHDACIPQLLTALETGVSS
;
A
#
# COMPACT_ATOMS: atom_id res chain seq x y z
N LEU A 1 -6.11 -5.52 -1.35
CA LEU A 1 -4.76 -4.97 -1.07
C LEU A 1 -4.90 -3.72 -0.20
N VAL A 2 -4.10 -3.57 0.86
CA VAL A 2 -3.96 -2.30 1.60
C VAL A 2 -2.68 -1.62 1.09
N PHE A 3 -2.80 -0.42 0.55
CA PHE A 3 -1.65 0.33 0.04
C PHE A 3 -1.54 1.67 0.77
N THR A 4 -0.30 2.14 1.00
CA THR A 4 -0.02 3.39 1.73
C THR A 4 0.69 4.39 0.83
N HIS A 5 0.13 5.59 0.68
CA HIS A 5 0.75 6.69 -0.06
C HIS A 5 1.12 7.84 0.89
N PRO A 6 2.31 8.48 0.77
CA PRO A 6 2.61 9.74 1.44
C PRO A 6 1.70 10.88 0.95
N LEU A 7 1.38 11.86 1.80
CA LEU A 7 0.46 12.97 1.47
C LEU A 7 0.88 13.88 0.29
N ALA A 8 2.09 13.77 -0.23
CA ALA A 8 2.64 14.68 -1.23
C ALA A 8 2.88 13.95 -2.56
N PRO A 9 1.84 13.79 -3.42
CA PRO A 9 2.03 13.38 -4.79
C PRO A 9 3.04 14.31 -5.48
N GLU A 10 3.92 13.75 -6.32
CA GLU A 10 4.79 14.57 -7.14
C GLU A 10 3.95 15.53 -7.99
N ALA A 11 4.30 16.82 -7.95
CA ALA A 11 3.72 17.86 -8.81
C ALA A 11 2.19 18.08 -8.75
N GLY A 12 1.52 17.80 -7.62
CA GLY A 12 0.09 18.10 -7.47
C GLY A 12 -0.84 17.12 -8.20
N GLU A 13 -0.35 15.91 -8.46
CA GLU A 13 -1.16 14.78 -8.92
C GLU A 13 -2.29 14.48 -7.92
N ASP A 14 -3.43 13.98 -8.43
CA ASP A 14 -4.54 13.54 -7.58
C ASP A 14 -4.07 12.32 -6.76
N PRO A 15 -4.21 12.31 -5.42
CA PRO A 15 -3.78 11.20 -4.57
C PRO A 15 -4.35 9.83 -4.99
N ASP A 16 -5.55 9.80 -5.57
CA ASP A 16 -6.20 8.57 -6.03
C ASP A 16 -5.62 8.06 -7.37
N VAL A 17 -5.01 8.95 -8.16
CA VAL A 17 -4.23 8.58 -9.35
C VAL A 17 -2.83 8.14 -8.93
N ALA A 18 -2.21 8.88 -8.01
CA ALA A 18 -0.88 8.57 -7.48
C ALA A 18 -0.84 7.17 -6.84
N VAL A 19 -1.85 6.81 -6.04
CA VAL A 19 -1.88 5.50 -5.35
C VAL A 19 -1.91 4.32 -6.33
N LEU A 20 -2.58 4.44 -7.47
CA LEU A 20 -2.62 3.38 -8.48
C LEU A 20 -1.29 3.25 -9.22
N ARG A 21 -0.69 4.40 -9.56
CA ARG A 21 0.63 4.46 -10.19
C ARG A 21 1.69 3.84 -9.28
N GLU A 22 1.73 4.23 -8.02
CA GLU A 22 2.71 3.72 -7.04
C GLU A 22 2.51 2.24 -6.75
N ALA A 23 1.26 1.79 -6.58
CA ALA A 23 0.99 0.38 -6.39
C ALA A 23 1.49 -0.45 -7.59
N TRP A 24 1.41 0.08 -8.80
CA TRP A 24 2.03 -0.54 -9.97
C TRP A 24 3.56 -0.48 -9.94
N GLU A 25 4.18 0.65 -9.61
CA GLU A 25 5.64 0.81 -9.58
C GLU A 25 6.33 -0.05 -8.51
N GLU A 26 5.70 -0.22 -7.34
CA GLU A 26 6.25 -1.02 -6.24
C GLU A 26 5.98 -2.51 -6.43
N THR A 27 4.76 -2.87 -6.84
CA THR A 27 4.32 -4.28 -6.88
C THR A 27 4.39 -4.90 -8.26
N GLY A 28 4.36 -4.10 -9.34
CA GLY A 28 4.25 -4.61 -10.72
C GLY A 28 2.88 -5.15 -11.10
N LEU A 29 1.83 -4.97 -10.29
CA LEU A 29 0.47 -5.40 -10.62
C LEU A 29 -0.22 -4.38 -11.54
N HIS A 30 -0.76 -4.85 -12.67
CA HIS A 30 -1.28 -3.98 -13.74
C HIS A 30 -2.82 -3.85 -13.76
N GLU A 31 -3.55 -4.71 -13.06
CA GLU A 31 -5.03 -4.75 -13.08
C GLU A 31 -5.60 -4.32 -11.71
N LEU A 32 -5.10 -3.20 -11.21
CA LEU A 32 -5.51 -2.60 -9.95
C LEU A 32 -6.62 -1.57 -10.16
N THR A 33 -7.65 -1.63 -9.33
CA THR A 33 -8.72 -0.63 -9.26
C THR A 33 -8.89 -0.12 -7.85
N LEU A 34 -9.02 1.20 -7.70
CA LEU A 34 -9.28 1.83 -6.41
C LEU A 34 -10.72 1.54 -5.96
N VAL A 35 -10.86 0.88 -4.82
CA VAL A 35 -12.17 0.62 -4.18
C VAL A 35 -12.53 1.77 -3.24
N GLY A 36 -11.56 2.33 -2.52
CA GLY A 36 -11.76 3.51 -1.70
C GLY A 36 -10.70 3.74 -0.63
N LEU A 37 -10.78 4.89 0.03
CA LEU A 37 -9.94 5.28 1.17
C LEU A 37 -10.42 4.56 2.45
N LEU A 38 -9.49 3.89 3.14
CA LEU A 38 -9.72 3.23 4.43
C LEU A 38 -9.44 4.18 5.61
N GLY A 39 -8.54 5.15 5.44
CA GLY A 39 -8.27 6.16 6.45
C GLY A 39 -6.93 6.88 6.26
N GLU A 40 -6.71 7.90 7.08
CA GLU A 40 -5.48 8.67 7.13
C GLU A 40 -4.83 8.54 8.52
N ARG A 41 -3.51 8.50 8.57
CA ARG A 41 -2.74 8.41 9.82
C ARG A 41 -1.49 9.28 9.76
N VAL A 42 -1.05 9.74 10.92
CA VAL A 42 0.28 10.31 11.10
C VAL A 42 1.12 9.29 11.84
N PHE A 43 2.22 8.86 11.23
CA PHE A 43 3.18 7.96 11.82
C PHE A 43 4.44 8.74 12.22
N ASP A 44 4.79 8.71 13.50
CA ASP A 44 6.03 9.25 14.03
C ASP A 44 7.15 8.21 13.84
N ALA A 45 8.13 8.51 12.99
CA ALA A 45 9.24 7.61 12.72
C ALA A 45 10.43 7.81 13.68
N SER A 46 10.31 8.67 14.69
CA SER A 46 11.35 8.85 15.72
C SER A 46 11.72 7.55 16.44
N PRO A 47 10.81 6.58 16.70
CA PRO A 47 11.18 5.27 17.24
C PRO A 47 12.05 4.43 16.30
N LEU A 48 12.07 4.75 15.00
CA LEU A 48 12.91 4.12 13.97
C LEU A 48 14.22 4.91 13.73
N GLY A 49 14.49 5.93 14.54
CA GLY A 49 15.68 6.77 14.43
C GLY A 49 15.61 7.86 13.36
N ARG A 50 14.41 8.17 12.86
CA ARG A 50 14.18 9.23 11.87
C ARG A 50 13.32 10.35 12.48
N ASP A 51 13.81 11.57 12.47
CA ASP A 51 13.05 12.74 12.95
C ASP A 51 12.08 13.23 11.86
N GLU A 52 11.09 12.40 11.55
CA GLU A 52 10.10 12.65 10.50
C GLU A 52 8.69 12.22 10.93
N LEU A 53 7.70 13.01 10.53
CA LEU A 53 6.28 12.65 10.61
C LEU A 53 5.79 12.26 9.23
N ASN A 54 5.36 11.00 9.11
CA ASN A 54 4.83 10.45 7.87
C ASN A 54 3.30 10.55 7.87
N PHE A 55 2.75 11.38 6.99
CA PHE A 55 1.30 11.43 6.78
C PHE A 55 0.91 10.43 5.71
N ARG A 56 0.12 9.43 6.09
CA ARG A 56 -0.20 8.27 5.26
C ARG A 56 -1.68 8.18 4.99
N ARG A 57 -2.00 7.88 3.74
CA ARG A 57 -3.34 7.48 3.32
C ARG A 57 -3.35 6.00 3.01
N PHE A 58 -4.31 5.27 3.59
CA PHE A 58 -4.49 3.85 3.40
C PHE A 58 -5.65 3.60 2.45
N TYR A 59 -5.41 2.88 1.37
CA TYR A 59 -6.39 2.61 0.33
C TYR A 59 -6.67 1.13 0.18
N HIS A 60 -7.94 0.80 -0.12
CA HIS A 60 -8.34 -0.51 -0.56
C HIS A 60 -8.25 -0.57 -2.10
N LEU A 61 -7.35 -1.40 -2.60
CA LEU A 61 -7.25 -1.73 -4.02
C LEU A 61 -7.74 -3.16 -4.26
N MET A 62 -8.48 -3.35 -5.35
CA MET A 62 -8.87 -4.65 -5.89
C MET A 62 -7.94 -4.98 -7.07
N CYS A 63 -7.41 -6.20 -7.09
CA CYS A 63 -6.71 -6.75 -8.25
C CYS A 63 -7.71 -7.61 -9.04
N ALA A 64 -8.12 -7.16 -10.22
CA ALA A 64 -9.13 -7.84 -11.04
C ALA A 64 -8.54 -8.93 -11.96
N GLY A 65 -7.21 -8.97 -12.06
CA GLY A 65 -6.47 -9.92 -12.88
C GLY A 65 -6.25 -11.28 -12.22
N ASP A 66 -5.33 -12.05 -12.80
CA ASP A 66 -4.81 -13.30 -12.24
C ASP A 66 -3.38 -13.06 -11.72
N PRO A 67 -3.21 -12.46 -10.52
CA PRO A 67 -1.89 -12.17 -10.00
C PRO A 67 -1.16 -13.45 -9.59
N PRO A 68 0.19 -13.50 -9.70
CA PRO A 68 0.96 -14.63 -9.19
C PRO A 68 0.75 -14.81 -7.68
N ASP A 69 0.82 -16.05 -7.19
CA ASP A 69 0.76 -16.35 -5.75
C ASP A 69 1.94 -15.71 -4.98
N VAL A 70 3.12 -15.73 -5.61
CA VAL A 70 4.38 -15.15 -5.12
C VAL A 70 5.11 -14.56 -6.33
N TRP A 71 5.66 -13.36 -6.18
CA TRP A 71 6.44 -12.72 -7.24
C TRP A 71 7.52 -11.81 -6.69
N ARG A 72 8.48 -11.47 -7.56
CA ARG A 72 9.52 -10.48 -7.30
C ARG A 72 9.34 -9.29 -8.22
N HIS A 73 9.33 -8.09 -7.66
CA HIS A 73 9.38 -6.84 -8.42
C HIS A 73 10.66 -6.07 -8.10
N PHE A 74 11.04 -5.15 -8.98
CA PHE A 74 12.18 -4.28 -8.78
C PHE A 74 11.68 -2.85 -8.91
N GLU A 75 11.63 -2.11 -7.81
CA GLU A 75 11.34 -0.68 -7.82
C GLU A 75 12.51 0.01 -8.55
N ARG A 76 12.23 0.67 -9.67
CA ARG A 76 13.25 1.27 -10.54
C ARG A 76 13.50 2.74 -10.26
N ASP A 77 12.56 3.39 -9.58
CA ASP A 77 12.61 4.80 -9.21
C ASP A 77 12.40 4.91 -7.68
N PRO A 78 13.39 4.51 -6.87
CA PRO A 78 13.25 4.51 -5.42
C PRO A 78 13.01 5.91 -4.87
N SER A 79 12.01 6.05 -4.02
CA SER A 79 11.72 7.32 -3.32
C SER A 79 12.88 7.81 -2.42
N ASP A 80 13.83 6.95 -2.07
CA ASP A 80 15.04 7.29 -1.30
C ASP A 80 16.19 7.85 -2.14
N GLY A 81 16.00 7.98 -3.46
CA GLY A 81 16.99 8.50 -4.40
C GLY A 81 18.13 7.54 -4.73
N SER A 82 18.03 6.27 -4.31
CA SER A 82 19.01 5.26 -4.71
C SER A 82 18.90 4.92 -6.20
N THR A 83 20.04 4.63 -6.83
CA THR A 83 20.12 4.32 -8.28
C THR A 83 20.13 2.82 -8.58
N VAL A 84 20.00 2.01 -7.54
CA VAL A 84 20.02 0.55 -7.63
C VAL A 84 18.59 0.07 -7.44
N PRO A 85 18.02 -0.71 -8.40
CA PRO A 85 16.68 -1.23 -8.24
C PRO A 85 16.56 -2.07 -6.97
N ILE A 86 15.56 -1.78 -6.15
CA ILE A 86 15.34 -2.47 -4.88
C ILE A 86 14.46 -3.70 -5.16
N PRO A 87 14.94 -4.94 -4.93
CA PRO A 87 14.12 -6.12 -5.10
C PRO A 87 13.12 -6.25 -3.94
N PHE A 88 11.84 -6.37 -4.29
CA PHE A 88 10.78 -6.71 -3.37
C PHE A 88 10.21 -8.08 -3.68
N ASP A 89 10.09 -8.91 -2.64
CA ASP A 89 9.41 -10.20 -2.71
C ASP A 89 8.00 -10.06 -2.14
N PHE A 90 7.00 -10.42 -2.93
CA PHE A 90 5.60 -10.28 -2.60
C PHE A 90 4.91 -11.63 -2.55
N PHE A 91 3.89 -11.71 -1.69
CA PHE A 91 2.97 -12.83 -1.60
C PHE A 91 1.62 -12.34 -1.09
N TRP A 92 0.58 -13.13 -1.30
CA TRP A 92 -0.74 -12.85 -0.75
C TRP A 92 -0.92 -13.47 0.64
N ALA A 93 -1.32 -12.66 1.62
CA ALA A 93 -1.70 -13.11 2.96
C ALA A 93 -3.22 -13.18 3.10
N ARG A 94 -3.75 -14.26 3.69
CA ARG A 94 -5.19 -14.35 3.96
C ARG A 94 -5.58 -13.56 5.19
N LEU A 95 -6.57 -12.70 5.03
CA LEU A 95 -7.19 -11.97 6.12
C LEU A 95 -8.13 -12.87 6.95
N PRO A 96 -8.29 -12.60 8.26
CA PRO A 96 -7.49 -11.68 9.07
C PRO A 96 -6.24 -12.34 9.68
N HIS A 97 -6.05 -13.65 9.53
CA HIS A 97 -5.16 -14.43 10.41
C HIS A 97 -3.76 -14.75 9.86
N GLU A 98 -3.55 -14.68 8.55
CA GLU A 98 -2.27 -15.02 7.91
C GLU A 98 -1.42 -13.78 7.59
N VAL A 99 -1.84 -12.59 8.04
CA VAL A 99 -1.06 -11.37 7.86
C VAL A 99 0.15 -11.39 8.81
N PRO A 100 1.39 -11.31 8.30
CA PRO A 100 2.56 -11.22 9.15
C PRO A 100 2.57 -9.88 9.90
N PRO A 101 3.33 -9.77 11.01
CA PRO A 101 3.56 -8.48 11.64
C PRO A 101 4.13 -7.48 10.62
N LEU A 102 3.43 -6.35 10.45
CA LEU A 102 3.89 -5.29 9.57
C LEU A 102 4.65 -4.24 10.40
N VAL A 103 5.79 -3.80 9.91
CA VAL A 103 6.56 -2.74 10.57
C VAL A 103 5.86 -1.40 10.39
N ALA A 104 6.19 -0.43 11.26
CA ALA A 104 5.78 0.96 11.11
C ALA A 104 4.26 1.16 10.92
N ASP A 105 3.40 0.44 11.64
CA ASP A 105 1.94 0.59 11.61
C ASP A 105 1.28 0.42 10.23
N HIS A 106 1.91 -0.31 9.31
CA HIS A 106 1.31 -0.58 8.00
C HIS A 106 0.06 -1.48 8.07
N ASP A 107 -0.21 -2.11 9.22
CA ASP A 107 -1.42 -2.89 9.51
C ASP A 107 -2.56 -2.05 10.14
N ALA A 108 -2.35 -0.76 10.41
CA ALA A 108 -3.28 0.09 11.16
C ALA A 108 -4.69 0.21 10.54
N CYS A 109 -4.83 -0.02 9.23
CA CYS A 109 -6.10 0.04 8.52
C CYS A 109 -6.68 -1.33 8.12
N ILE A 110 -6.09 -2.45 8.57
CA ILE A 110 -6.67 -3.79 8.37
C ILE A 110 -8.07 -3.90 8.99
N PRO A 111 -8.35 -3.40 10.21
CA PRO A 111 -9.71 -3.45 10.76
C PRO A 111 -10.75 -2.73 9.89
N GLN A 112 -10.41 -1.58 9.32
CA GLN A 112 -11.29 -0.85 8.40
C GLN A 112 -11.51 -1.62 7.09
N LEU A 113 -10.48 -2.30 6.58
CA LEU A 113 -10.61 -3.17 5.42
C LEU A 113 -11.58 -4.34 5.71
N LEU A 114 -11.44 -5.00 6.86
CA LEU A 114 -12.33 -6.11 7.25
C LEU A 114 -13.79 -5.65 7.32
N THR A 115 -14.05 -4.52 7.98
CA THR A 115 -15.39 -3.91 8.02
C THR A 115 -15.90 -3.59 6.62
N ALA A 116 -15.08 -3.00 5.75
CA ALA A 116 -15.47 -2.67 4.38
C ALA A 116 -15.86 -3.92 3.58
N LEU A 117 -15.10 -5.02 3.72
CA LEU A 117 -15.40 -6.30 3.08
C LEU A 117 -16.69 -6.92 3.58
N GLU A 118 -16.95 -6.89 4.90
CA GLU A 118 -18.21 -7.40 5.48
C GLU A 118 -19.43 -6.62 4.98
N THR A 119 -19.31 -5.28 4.87
CA THR A 119 -20.41 -4.43 4.39
C THR A 119 -20.62 -4.51 2.88
N GLY A 120 -19.59 -4.83 2.11
CA GLY A 120 -19.64 -4.96 0.65
C GLY A 120 -20.22 -6.28 0.12
N VAL A 121 -20.38 -7.30 0.97
CA VAL A 121 -20.92 -8.63 0.61
C VAL A 121 -22.46 -8.66 0.54
N SER A 122 -23.14 -7.53 0.81
CA SER A 122 -24.59 -7.42 0.63
C SER A 122 -24.95 -7.03 -0.80
N SER A 123 -25.00 -7.98 -1.72
CA SER A 123 -25.80 -7.94 -2.97
C SER A 123 -26.04 -9.34 -3.53
#